data_AF-A0A4Z0WB21-F1
#
_entry.id   AF-A0A4Z0WB21-F1
#
_cell.length_a   1.000
_cell.length_b   1.000
_cell.length_c   1.000
_cell.angle_alpha   90.00
_cell.angle_beta   90.00
_cell.angle_gamma   90.00
#
_symmetry.space_group_name_H-M   'P 1'
#
loop_
_entity.id
_entity.type
_entity.pdbx_description
1 polymer ?
#
loop_
_entity_poly.entity_id
_entity_poly.type
_entity_poly.pdbx_seq_one_letter_code
_entity_poly.pdbx_strand_id
1 'polypeptide(L)' 'MERKTARLTLLIDPHKKRAFEELCAAQDLTPSQVVRQLVRDYLHKHGVNYQAQMTRDRDDISN' A
#
# COMPACT_ATOMS: atom_id res chain seq x y z
N MET A 1 -2.08 -11.16 -17.44
CA MET A 1 -2.38 -9.77 -17.02
C MET A 1 -1.14 -9.18 -16.36
N GLU A 2 -0.64 -8.08 -16.92
CA GLU A 2 0.59 -7.42 -16.48
C GLU A 2 0.44 -6.93 -15.03
N ARG A 3 1.18 -7.55 -14.11
CA ARG A 3 1.27 -7.10 -12.73
C ARG A 3 2.01 -5.77 -12.71
N LYS A 4 1.27 -4.65 -12.66
CA LYS A 4 1.80 -3.30 -12.39
C LYS A 4 2.30 -3.18 -10.94
N THR A 5 3.18 -4.09 -10.53
CA THR A 5 3.79 -4.12 -9.20
C THR A 5 5.19 -3.55 -9.30
N ALA A 6 5.39 -2.36 -8.75
CA ALA A 6 6.72 -1.78 -8.55
C ALA A 6 7.22 -2.08 -7.13
N ARG A 7 8.52 -2.33 -6.98
CA ARG A 7 9.16 -2.53 -5.67
C ARG A 7 9.63 -1.18 -5.12
N LEU A 8 9.16 -0.82 -3.93
CA LEU A 8 9.65 0.33 -3.17
C LEU A 8 10.64 -0.17 -2.11
N THR A 9 11.90 0.23 -2.20
CA THR A 9 12.94 -0.07 -1.20
C THR A 9 13.23 1.20 -0.41
N LEU A 10 13.12 1.12 0.91
CA LEU A 10 13.33 2.24 1.83
C LEU A 10 14.36 1.83 2.87
N LEU A 11 15.32 2.70 3.16
CA LEU A 11 16.23 2.54 4.30
C LEU A 11 15.61 3.25 5.51
N ILE A 12 15.44 2.51 6.60
CA ILE A 12 14.94 3.03 7.86
C ILE A 12 15.83 2.57 9.00
N ASP A 13 15.86 3.35 10.06
CA ASP A 13 16.56 2.99 11.29
C ASP A 13 16.03 1.65 11.87
N PRO A 14 16.91 0.75 12.35
CA PRO A 14 16.52 -0.56 12.84
C PRO A 14 15.59 -0.51 14.07
N HIS A 15 15.72 0.48 14.95
CA HIS A 15 14.82 0.64 16.10
C HIS A 15 13.43 1.07 15.65
N LYS A 16 13.35 2.01 14.69
CA LYS A 16 12.07 2.40 14.09
C LYS A 16 11.39 1.26 13.34
N LYS A 17 12.16 0.45 12.60
CA LYS A 17 11.65 -0.74 11.91
C LYS A 17 10.97 -1.69 12.89
N ARG A 18 11.64 -2.01 13.99
CA ARG A 18 11.12 -2.92 15.02
C ARG A 18 9.85 -2.39 15.66
N ALA A 19 9.85 -1.13 16.10
CA ALA A 19 8.67 -0.51 16.70
C ALA A 19 7.48 -0.47 15.72
N PHE A 20 7.73 -0.22 14.43
CA PHE A 20 6.71 -0.26 13.41
C PHE A 20 6.16 -1.68 13.18
N GLU A 21 7.02 -2.69 13.14
CA GLU A 21 6.61 -4.10 13.00
C GLU A 21 5.78 -4.56 14.21
N GLU A 22 6.20 -4.23 15.43
CA GLU A 22 5.48 -4.54 16.67
C GLU A 22 4.10 -3.86 16.69
N LEU A 23 4.01 -2.60 16.27
CA LEU A 23 2.75 -1.86 16.17
C LEU A 23 1.81 -2.46 15.10
N CYS A 24 2.35 -2.88 13.95
CA CYS A 24 1.57 -3.52 12.91
C CYS A 24 1.05 -4.89 13.37
N ALA A 25 1.90 -5.68 14.03
CA ALA A 25 1.54 -6.99 14.57
C ALA A 25 0.44 -6.90 15.65
N ALA A 26 0.49 -5.87 16.50
CA ALA A 26 -0.54 -5.62 17.50
C ALA A 26 -1.93 -5.30 16.92
N GLN A 27 -2.00 -4.96 15.63
CA GLN A 27 -3.24 -4.62 14.91
C GLN A 27 -3.60 -5.68 13.86
N ASP A 28 -2.93 -6.84 13.86
CA ASP A 28 -3.09 -7.89 12.84
C ASP A 28 -2.86 -7.39 11.39
N LEU A 29 -1.98 -6.40 11.23
CA LEU A 29 -1.62 -5.82 9.94
C LEU A 29 -0.18 -6.14 9.57
N THR A 30 0.09 -6.23 8.26
CA THR A 30 1.47 -6.30 7.76
C THR A 30 2.02 -4.89 7.50
N PRO A 31 3.33 -4.66 7.74
CA PRO A 31 3.99 -3.39 7.43
C PRO A 31 3.73 -2.91 5.98
N SER A 32 3.69 -3.86 5.03
CA SER A 32 3.43 -3.57 3.63
C SER A 32 2.03 -3.02 3.36
N GLN A 33 1.01 -3.48 4.09
CA GLN A 33 -0.35 -2.96 3.96
C GLN A 33 -0.44 -1.53 4.48
N VAL A 34 0.16 -1.27 5.65
CA VAL A 34 0.18 0.05 6.26
C VAL A 34 0.93 1.06 5.38
N VAL A 35 2.10 0.69 4.84
CA VAL A 35 2.87 1.57 3.94
C VAL A 35 2.09 1.89 2.67
N ARG A 36 1.39 0.92 2.07
CA ARG A 36 0.56 1.18 0.87
C ARG A 36 -0.59 2.14 1.17
N GLN A 37 -1.24 1.97 2.32
CA GLN A 37 -2.32 2.87 2.76
C GLN A 37 -1.77 4.28 3.00
N LEU A 38 -0.63 4.39 3.68
CA LEU A 38 0.05 5.66 3.92
C LEU A 38 0.42 6.39 2.62
N VAL A 39 0.93 5.66 1.61
CA VAL A 39 1.22 6.23 0.29
C VAL A 39 -0.06 6.76 -0.37
N ARG A 40 -1.15 5.99 -0.34
CA ARG A 40 -2.45 6.42 -0.91
C ARG A 40 -2.98 7.68 -0.22
N ASP A 41 -2.99 7.69 1.10
CA ASP A 41 -3.51 8.82 1.88
C ASP A 41 -2.63 10.06 1.70
N TYR A 42 -1.32 9.88 1.60
CA TYR A 42 -0.38 10.97 1.32
C TYR A 42 -0.61 11.58 -0.06
N LEU A 43 -0.75 10.75 -1.12
CA LEU A 43 -1.07 11.23 -2.46
C LEU A 43 -2.40 11.99 -2.49
N HIS A 44 -3.43 11.44 -1.84
CA HIS A 44 -4.74 12.08 -1.75
C HIS A 44 -4.68 13.43 -1.02
N LYS A 45 -3.97 13.50 0.11
CA LYS A 45 -3.76 14.74 0.87
C LYS A 45 -3.05 15.84 0.06
N HIS A 46 -2.15 15.45 -0.84
CA HIS A 46 -1.43 16.38 -1.72
C HIS A 46 -2.14 16.65 -3.05
N GLY A 47 -3.39 16.21 -3.22
CA GLY A 47 -4.18 16.44 -4.44
C GLY A 47 -3.64 15.72 -5.66
N VAL A 48 -2.74 14.74 -5.49
CA VAL A 48 -2.23 13.92 -6.58
C VAL A 48 -3.30 12.89 -6.90
N ASN A 49 -3.99 13.08 -8.03
CA ASN A 49 -5.02 12.18 -8.48
C ASN A 49 -4.38 10.90 -9.03
N TYR A 50 -4.07 9.95 -8.13
CA TYR A 50 -3.61 8.63 -8.52
C TYR A 50 -4.81 7.84 -9.04
N GLN A 51 -5.07 7.94 -10.35
CA GLN A 51 -5.89 6.99 -11.07
C GLN A 51 -5.17 5.64 -11.10
N ALA A 52 -5.10 4.96 -9.94
CA ALA A 52 -5.03 3.51 -9.94
C ALA A 52 -6.23 3.09 -10.78
N GLN A 53 -5.99 2.62 -11.99
CA GLN A 53 -7.02 2.10 -12.85
C GLN A 53 -7.85 1.09 -12.06
N MET A 54 -9.00 1.55 -11.52
CA MET A 54 -10.20 0.75 -11.25
C MET A 54 -10.81 0.30 -12.59
N THR A 55 -9.98 -0.05 -13.57
CA THR A 55 -10.44 -0.63 -14.82
C THR A 55 -10.17 -2.13 -14.74
N ARG A 56 -11.27 -2.89 -14.71
CA ARG A 56 -11.38 -4.34 -14.93
C ARG A 56 -11.07 -5.25 -13.73
N ASP A 57 -11.92 -5.17 -12.71
CA ASP A 57 -12.30 -6.34 -11.89
C ASP A 57 -13.82 -6.29 -11.61
N ARG A 58 -14.61 -5.83 -12.59
CA ARG A 58 -16.09 -5.80 -12.54
C ARG A 58 -16.76 -6.21 -13.85
N ASP A 59 -16.01 -6.80 -14.79
CA ASP A 59 -16.52 -7.22 -16.11
C ASP A 59 -16.18 -8.69 -16.45
N ASP A 60 -15.99 -9.57 -15.45
CA ASP A 60 -15.80 -11.01 -15.72
C ASP A 60 -16.53 -11.92 -14.72
N ILE A 61 -17.62 -11.47 -14.11
CA ILE A 61 -18.63 -12.41 -13.58
C ILE A 61 -20.00 -11.76 -13.76
N SER A 62 -20.61 -11.98 -14.93
CA SER A 62 -22.05 -12.17 -15.09
C SER A 62 -22.35 -12.51 -16.56
N ASN A 63 -22.20 -13.82 -16.82
CA ASN A 63 -23.01 -14.70 -17.67
C ASN A 63 -23.89 -14.07 -18.77
#